data_AF-A0A530H6G9-F1
#
_entry.id   AF-A0A530H6G9-F1
#
_cell.length_a   1.000
_cell.length_b   1.000
_cell.length_c   1.000
_cell.angle_alpha   90.00
_cell.angle_beta   90.00
_cell.angle_gamma   90.00
#
_symmetry.space_group_name_H-M   'P 1'
#
loop_
_entity.id
_entity.type
_entity.pdbx_description
1 polymer ?
#
loop_
_entity_poly.entity_id
_entity_poly.type
_entity_poly.pdbx_seq_one_letter_code
_entity_poly.pdbx_strand_id
1 'polypeptide(L)'
;DVEWNGESSCRRKPSREKVLEKMQVFMDKLERHYGQRPIIYTSPDFYRDNLRGAFLDYPFWLRAVAAHPSKVYPGRKWLFWQYSGSGLSHGVTGRIDLNVFHGDERQWRAWL
;
A
#
# COMPACT_ATOMS: atom_id res chain seq x y z
N ASP A 1 5.39 3.68 -1.07
CA ASP A 1 4.30 3.80 -2.04
C ASP A 1 4.76 3.21 -3.37
N VAL A 2 3.98 2.29 -3.94
CA VAL A 2 4.17 1.83 -5.32
C VAL A 2 2.84 1.86 -6.07
N GLU A 3 2.74 2.73 -7.06
CA GLU A 3 1.57 2.84 -7.93
C GLU A 3 1.95 3.29 -9.35
N TRP A 4 1.01 3.16 -10.29
CA TRP A 4 1.17 3.77 -11.60
C TRP A 4 0.89 5.27 -11.51
N ASN A 5 1.90 6.10 -11.75
CA ASN A 5 1.74 7.55 -11.78
C ASN A 5 1.04 7.98 -13.09
N GLY A 6 -0.25 8.31 -13.00
CA GLY A 6 -1.06 8.79 -14.12
C GLY A 6 -0.79 10.24 -14.54
N GLU A 7 -0.15 11.04 -13.69
CA GLU A 7 0.21 12.44 -13.95
C GLU A 7 1.55 12.55 -14.68
N SER A 8 2.34 11.48 -14.72
CA SER A 8 3.62 11.45 -15.40
C SER A 8 3.47 11.38 -16.92
N SER A 9 4.24 12.18 -17.64
CA SER A 9 4.43 12.03 -19.09
C SER A 9 5.23 10.77 -19.45
N CYS A 10 5.91 10.14 -18.48
CA CYS A 10 6.63 8.89 -18.68
C CYS A 10 5.66 7.72 -18.82
N ARG A 11 5.53 7.20 -20.05
CA ARG A 11 4.69 6.02 -20.35
C ARG A 11 5.39 4.69 -20.05
N ARG A 12 6.64 4.70 -19.59
CA ARG A 12 7.43 3.49 -19.36
C ARG A 12 6.82 2.70 -18.20
N LYS A 13 6.35 1.49 -18.50
CA LYS A 13 6.00 0.47 -17.50
C LYS A 13 7.08 -0.61 -17.49
N PRO A 14 7.94 -0.68 -16.46
CA PRO A 14 8.91 -1.77 -16.34
C PRO A 14 8.21 -3.13 -16.31
N SER A 15 8.91 -4.21 -16.69
CA SER A 15 8.37 -5.55 -16.53
C SER A 15 8.10 -5.84 -15.06
N ARG A 16 7.15 -6.75 -14.80
CA ARG A 16 6.85 -7.22 -13.44
C ARG A 16 8.10 -7.68 -12.70
N GLU A 17 8.97 -8.45 -13.35
CA GLU A 17 10.24 -8.90 -12.78
C GLU A 17 11.10 -7.72 -12.33
N LYS A 18 11.22 -6.68 -13.18
CA LYS A 18 12.01 -5.50 -12.85
C LYS A 18 11.42 -4.70 -11.70
N VAL A 19 10.09 -4.60 -11.64
CA VAL A 19 9.39 -3.98 -10.50
C VAL A 19 9.70 -4.74 -9.22
N LEU A 20 9.52 -6.06 -9.21
CA LEU A 20 9.77 -6.89 -8.03
C LEU A 20 11.24 -6.85 -7.59
N GLU A 21 12.19 -6.93 -8.53
CA GLU A 21 13.63 -6.77 -8.25
C GLU A 21 13.92 -5.44 -7.57
N LYS A 22 13.44 -4.33 -8.13
CA LYS A 22 13.74 -3.00 -7.60
C LYS A 22 13.04 -2.72 -6.28
N MET A 23 11.82 -3.23 -6.10
CA MET A 23 11.12 -3.18 -4.82
C MET A 23 11.92 -3.93 -3.74
N GLN A 24 12.37 -5.16 -4.01
CA GLN A 24 13.15 -5.93 -3.05
C GLN A 24 14.44 -5.19 -2.65
N VAL A 25 15.20 -4.70 -3.63
CA VAL A 25 16.43 -3.92 -3.36
C VAL A 25 16.17 -2.71 -2.47
N PHE A 26 15.06 -2.00 -2.72
CA PHE A 26 14.69 -0.84 -1.92
C PHE A 26 14.26 -1.22 -0.51
N MET A 27 13.40 -2.24 -0.37
CA MET A 27 12.93 -2.71 0.93
C MET A 27 14.06 -3.27 1.79
N ASP A 28 15.00 -4.03 1.20
CA ASP A 28 16.20 -4.52 1.91
C ASP A 28 17.07 -3.37 2.43
N LYS A 29 17.18 -2.27 1.67
CA LYS A 29 17.92 -1.07 2.12
C LYS A 29 17.21 -0.39 3.27
N LEU A 30 15.88 -0.26 3.21
CA LEU A 30 15.09 0.31 4.31
C LEU A 30 15.20 -0.54 5.58
N GLU A 31 15.01 -1.86 5.48
CA GLU A 31 15.04 -2.76 6.62
C GLU A 31 16.43 -2.79 7.28
N ARG A 32 17.51 -2.78 6.50
CA ARG A 32 18.88 -2.65 7.03
C ARG A 32 19.14 -1.31 7.72
N HIS A 33 18.59 -0.21 7.21
CA HIS A 33 18.87 1.12 7.74
C HIS A 33 18.04 1.43 8.99
N TYR A 34 16.75 1.11 8.95
CA TYR A 34 15.80 1.44 10.02
C TYR A 34 15.58 0.30 11.02
N GLY A 35 16.07 -0.92 10.73
CA GLY A 35 15.83 -2.09 11.57
C GLY A 35 14.36 -2.56 11.58
N GLN A 36 13.54 -2.05 10.66
CA GLN A 36 12.11 -2.29 10.60
C GLN A 36 11.69 -2.68 9.18
N ARG A 37 10.82 -3.68 9.09
CA ARG A 37 10.25 -4.12 7.81
C ARG A 37 9.29 -3.06 7.26
N PRO A 38 9.47 -2.59 6.01
CA PRO A 38 8.61 -1.57 5.43
C PRO A 38 7.19 -2.08 5.12
N ILE A 39 6.23 -1.15 5.15
CA ILE A 39 4.86 -1.39 4.70
C ILE A 39 4.74 -1.06 3.21
N ILE A 40 4.10 -1.95 2.44
CA ILE A 40 3.87 -1.76 1.01
C ILE A 40 2.50 -1.12 0.80
N TYR A 41 2.48 0.17 0.49
CA TYR A 41 1.29 0.80 -0.08
C TYR A 41 1.15 0.50 -1.57
N THR A 42 -0.07 0.22 -2.05
CA THR A 42 -0.34 -0.01 -3.48
C THR A 42 -1.77 0.36 -3.88
N SER A 43 -1.92 0.72 -5.16
CA SER A 43 -3.20 0.85 -5.86
C SER A 43 -3.71 -0.50 -6.45
N PRO A 44 -5.02 -0.63 -6.78
CA PRO A 44 -5.59 -1.87 -7.30
C PRO A 44 -4.97 -2.36 -8.62
N ASP A 45 -4.70 -1.43 -9.53
CA ASP A 45 -4.12 -1.70 -10.85
C ASP A 45 -2.65 -2.10 -10.73
N PHE A 46 -1.85 -1.38 -9.96
CA PHE A 46 -0.45 -1.74 -9.72
C PHE A 46 -0.31 -3.09 -9.04
N TYR A 47 -1.16 -3.38 -8.05
CA TYR A 47 -1.18 -4.69 -7.38
C TYR A 47 -1.50 -5.83 -8.35
N ARG A 48 -2.55 -5.66 -9.17
CA ARG A 48 -2.95 -6.66 -10.17
C ARG A 48 -1.81 -6.95 -11.13
N ASP A 49 -1.15 -5.91 -11.61
CA ASP A 49 -0.13 -6.02 -12.64
C ASP A 49 1.20 -6.61 -12.08
N ASN A 50 1.55 -6.28 -10.82
CA ASN A 50 2.89 -6.58 -10.30
C ASN A 50 2.93 -7.47 -9.03
N LEU A 51 1.96 -7.33 -8.11
CA LEU A 51 2.12 -7.80 -6.71
C LEU A 51 1.29 -9.04 -6.35
N ARG A 52 0.45 -9.57 -7.26
CA ARG A 52 -0.30 -10.81 -7.03
C ARG A 52 0.64 -11.99 -6.73
N GLY A 53 0.54 -12.55 -5.53
CA GLY A 53 1.40 -13.65 -5.08
C GLY A 53 2.83 -13.25 -4.68
N ALA A 54 3.18 -11.96 -4.73
CA ALA A 54 4.47 -11.45 -4.27
C ALA A 54 4.39 -10.91 -2.83
N PHE A 55 5.55 -10.84 -2.18
CA PHE A 55 5.77 -10.20 -0.88
C PHE A 55 4.74 -10.61 0.19
N LEU A 56 4.45 -11.90 0.31
CA LEU A 56 3.43 -12.41 1.25
C LEU A 56 3.78 -12.13 2.71
N ASP A 57 5.07 -11.97 3.02
CA ASP A 57 5.60 -11.71 4.37
C ASP A 57 5.76 -10.21 4.69
N TYR A 58 5.32 -9.31 3.80
CA TYR A 58 5.32 -7.87 4.04
C TYR A 58 3.91 -7.38 4.40
N PRO A 59 3.79 -6.42 5.35
CA PRO A 59 2.51 -5.78 5.62
C PRO A 59 2.10 -4.88 4.43
N PHE A 60 0.82 -4.91 4.11
CA PHE A 60 0.25 -4.10 3.02
C PHE A 60 -0.62 -2.96 3.54
N TRP A 61 -0.52 -1.81 2.89
CA TRP A 61 -1.45 -0.69 2.98
C TRP A 61 -2.22 -0.59 1.66
N LEU A 62 -3.46 -1.06 1.62
CA LEU A 62 -4.20 -1.21 0.38
C LEU A 62 -5.08 0.01 0.12
N ARG A 63 -4.96 0.64 -1.06
CA ARG A 63 -5.99 1.57 -1.54
C ARG A 63 -7.17 0.82 -2.10
N ALA A 64 -8.35 1.02 -1.54
CA ALA A 64 -9.62 0.52 -2.09
C ALA A 64 -10.77 1.44 -1.70
N VAL A 65 -11.08 2.41 -2.57
CA VAL A 65 -12.09 3.44 -2.27
C VAL A 65 -13.49 3.08 -2.76
N ALA A 66 -13.62 2.11 -3.67
CA ALA A 66 -14.90 1.71 -4.27
C ALA A 66 -15.53 0.47 -3.61
N ALA A 67 -14.73 -0.36 -2.93
CA ALA A 67 -15.17 -1.59 -2.29
C ALA A 67 -14.20 -2.02 -1.18
N HIS A 68 -14.64 -2.89 -0.29
CA HIS A 68 -13.80 -3.46 0.76
C HIS A 68 -12.57 -4.19 0.18
N PRO A 69 -11.38 -4.15 0.83
CA PRO A 69 -10.17 -4.80 0.32
C PRO A 69 -10.33 -6.29 0.03
N SER A 70 -11.18 -7.02 0.76
CA SER A 70 -11.44 -8.44 0.48
C SER A 70 -12.06 -8.72 -0.88
N LYS A 71 -12.72 -7.73 -1.51
CA LYS A 71 -13.27 -7.82 -2.87
C LYS A 71 -12.24 -7.40 -3.93
N VAL A 72 -11.45 -6.37 -3.64
CA VAL A 72 -10.45 -5.82 -4.57
C VAL A 72 -9.17 -6.67 -4.61
N TYR A 73 -8.79 -7.24 -3.46
CA TYR A 73 -7.56 -8.00 -3.22
C TYR A 73 -7.88 -9.34 -2.53
N PRO A 74 -8.57 -10.27 -3.20
CA PRO A 74 -9.00 -11.52 -2.58
C PRO A 74 -7.82 -12.31 -2.01
N GLY A 75 -7.94 -12.72 -0.74
CA GLY A 75 -6.92 -13.48 -0.02
C GLY A 75 -5.69 -12.67 0.43
N ARG A 76 -5.62 -11.37 0.16
CA ARG A 76 -4.50 -10.53 0.59
C ARG A 76 -4.71 -10.05 2.03
N LYS A 77 -3.79 -10.42 2.93
CA LYS A 77 -3.67 -9.79 4.25
C LYS A 77 -3.21 -8.33 4.10
N TRP A 78 -3.76 -7.44 4.91
CA TRP A 78 -3.42 -6.02 4.94
C TRP A 78 -3.41 -5.51 6.37
N LEU A 79 -2.61 -4.47 6.61
CA LEU A 79 -2.46 -3.80 7.89
C LEU A 79 -3.18 -2.45 7.91
N PHE A 80 -3.15 -1.75 6.77
CA PHE A 80 -3.88 -0.50 6.59
C PHE A 80 -4.75 -0.55 5.34
N TRP A 81 -5.88 0.14 5.39
CA TRP A 81 -6.77 0.32 4.26
C TRP A 81 -7.05 1.81 4.07
N GLN A 82 -6.66 2.34 2.90
CA GLN A 82 -7.12 3.64 2.43
C GLN A 82 -8.51 3.48 1.80
N TYR A 83 -9.54 3.91 2.51
CA TYR A 83 -10.95 3.73 2.13
C TYR A 83 -11.55 4.96 1.45
N SER A 84 -10.87 6.11 1.51
CA SER A 84 -11.28 7.32 0.83
C SER A 84 -10.06 8.12 0.38
N GLY A 85 -10.13 8.68 -0.83
CA GLY A 85 -9.22 9.73 -1.32
C GLY A 85 -9.88 11.12 -1.35
N SER A 86 -11.01 11.24 -0.65
CA SER A 86 -11.85 12.44 -0.64
C SER A 86 -12.54 12.66 0.68
N GLY A 87 -11.89 12.24 1.76
CA GLY A 87 -12.38 12.46 3.10
C GLY A 87 -12.45 13.95 3.42
N LEU A 88 -13.37 14.28 4.29
CA LEU A 88 -13.45 15.57 4.97
C LEU A 88 -13.34 15.27 6.45
N SER A 89 -12.41 15.93 7.14
CA SER A 89 -12.22 15.79 8.58
C SER A 89 -12.19 17.15 9.24
N HIS A 90 -12.76 17.24 10.44
CA HIS A 90 -12.70 18.46 11.23
C HIS A 90 -11.23 18.82 11.50
N GLY A 91 -10.85 20.08 11.23
CA GLY A 91 -9.49 20.57 11.42
C GLY A 91 -8.58 20.49 10.19
N VAL A 92 -9.06 19.99 9.04
CA VAL A 92 -8.30 20.03 7.78
C VAL A 92 -9.13 20.67 6.67
N THR A 93 -8.55 21.68 6.01
CA THR A 93 -9.15 22.30 4.83
C THR A 93 -8.74 21.51 3.58
N GLY A 94 -9.71 20.94 2.86
CA GLY A 94 -9.49 20.21 1.62
C GLY A 94 -9.84 18.72 1.70
N ARG A 95 -9.70 18.02 0.56
CA ARG A 95 -9.91 16.58 0.46
C ARG A 95 -8.67 15.86 0.97
N ILE A 96 -8.86 14.86 1.83
CA ILE A 96 -7.76 14.06 2.38
C ILE A 96 -7.99 12.56 2.20
N ASP A 97 -6.89 11.82 2.27
CA ASP A 97 -6.93 10.37 2.35
C ASP A 97 -7.35 9.93 3.75
N LEU A 98 -8.33 9.02 3.84
CA LEU A 98 -8.74 8.41 5.10
C LEU A 98 -8.37 6.94 5.13
N ASN A 99 -7.85 6.52 6.28
CA ASN A 99 -7.25 5.21 6.47
C ASN A 99 -7.75 4.57 7.76
N VAL A 100 -7.80 3.23 7.77
CA VAL A 100 -8.06 2.44 8.98
C VAL A 100 -6.96 1.39 9.17
N PHE A 101 -6.65 1.11 10.43
CA PHE A 101 -5.79 0.00 10.84
C PHE A 101 -6.62 -1.29 10.95
N HIS A 102 -6.04 -2.42 10.55
CA HIS A 102 -6.67 -3.74 10.69
C HIS A 102 -6.46 -4.29 12.11
N GLY A 103 -7.23 -3.76 13.06
CA GLY A 103 -7.22 -4.23 14.44
C GLY A 103 -7.97 -3.30 15.40
N ASP A 104 -7.95 -3.67 16.68
CA ASP A 104 -8.44 -2.85 17.78
C ASP A 104 -7.37 -1.88 18.33
N GLU A 105 -7.75 -1.02 19.27
CA GLU A 105 -6.84 -0.04 19.87
C GLU A 105 -5.67 -0.68 20.62
N ARG A 106 -5.89 -1.85 21.27
CA ARG A 106 -4.83 -2.58 21.98
C ARG A 106 -3.80 -3.09 20.98
N GLN A 107 -4.24 -3.65 19.85
CA GLN A 107 -3.37 -4.11 18.77
C GLN A 107 -2.61 -2.94 18.12
N TRP A 108 -3.25 -1.78 17.95
CA TRP A 108 -2.58 -0.56 17.50
C TRP A 108 -1.44 -0.15 18.44
N ARG A 109 -1.72 -0.06 19.75
CA ARG A 109 -0.72 0.31 20.76
C ARG A 109 0.44 -0.68 20.87
N ALA A 110 0.18 -1.96 20.61
CA ALA A 110 1.21 -3.00 20.60
C ALA A 110 2.06 -3.03 19.32
N TRP A 111 1.57 -2.40 18.25
CA TRP A 111 2.28 -2.33 16.97
C TRP A 111 3.19 -1.10 16.85
N LEU A 112 2.86 0.00 17.52
CA LEU A 112 3.69 1.21 17.65
C LEU A 112 5.00 0.94 18.39
#